data_AF-A0A7W7SDA4-F1
#
_entry.id   AF-A0A7W7SDA4-F1
#
_cell.length_a   1.000
_cell.length_b   1.000
_cell.length_c   1.000
_cell.angle_alpha   90.00
_cell.angle_beta   90.00
_cell.angle_gamma   90.00
#
_symmetry.space_group_name_H-M   'P 1'
#
loop_
_entity.id
_entity.type
_entity.pdbx_description
1 polymer ?
#
loop_
_entity_poly.entity_id
_entity_poly.type
_entity_poly.pdbx_seq_one_letter_code
_entity_poly.pdbx_strand_id
1 'polypeptide(L)'
;MSNPGSFTYTYEDRATAKLRLRADSFQYDSTMEHLAEMKRDRPEQYDQMNPLSRISLGHYEIAKAAAVQLGRNVSAPTDREV
;
A
#
# COMPACT_ATOMS: atom_id res chain seq x y z
N MET A 1 29.40 34.75 -10.98
CA MET A 1 29.63 33.35 -10.55
C MET A 1 28.33 32.87 -9.91
N SER A 2 27.51 32.16 -10.67
CA SER A 2 26.24 31.60 -10.17
C SER A 2 26.55 30.39 -9.31
N ASN A 3 26.08 30.38 -8.06
CA ASN A 3 26.30 29.30 -7.11
C ASN A 3 25.29 28.17 -7.40
N PRO A 4 25.67 27.03 -8.01
CA PRO A 4 24.74 25.98 -8.38
C PRO A 4 24.74 24.93 -7.28
N GLY A 5 24.12 25.26 -6.15
CA GLY A 5 24.14 24.38 -4.97
C GLY A 5 22.89 24.49 -4.11
N SER A 6 21.82 25.07 -4.64
CA SER A 6 20.50 24.94 -4.04
C SER A 6 20.07 23.48 -4.21
N PHE A 7 20.39 22.66 -3.20
CA PHE A 7 19.85 21.32 -3.01
C PHE A 7 18.34 21.42 -2.85
N THR A 8 17.66 21.63 -3.97
CA THR A 8 16.29 21.19 -4.18
C THR A 8 16.36 19.66 -4.23
N TYR A 9 16.63 19.05 -3.07
CA TYR A 9 16.22 17.68 -2.82
C TYR A 9 14.71 17.75 -2.76
N THR A 10 14.10 17.84 -3.95
CA THR A 10 12.73 18.27 -4.15
C THR A 10 11.86 17.32 -3.37
N TYR A 11 10.93 17.90 -2.61
CA TYR A 11 9.94 17.15 -1.83
C TYR A 11 9.25 16.06 -2.67
N GLU A 12 9.15 16.28 -3.98
CA GLU A 12 8.69 15.36 -5.02
C GLU A 12 9.49 14.06 -5.11
N ASP A 13 10.82 14.09 -5.00
CA ASP A 13 11.66 12.89 -5.01
C ASP A 13 11.41 12.04 -3.75
N ARG A 14 11.30 12.67 -2.58
CA ARG A 14 10.97 11.98 -1.33
C ARG A 14 9.57 11.38 -1.34
N ALA A 15 8.59 12.08 -1.88
CA ALA A 15 7.23 11.57 -2.01
C ALA A 15 7.16 10.38 -2.97
N THR A 16 7.87 10.47 -4.10
CA THR A 16 7.96 9.40 -5.10
C THR A 16 8.70 8.17 -4.55
N ALA A 17 9.80 8.37 -3.82
CA ALA A 17 10.53 7.29 -3.16
C ALA A 17 9.67 6.59 -2.09
N LYS A 18 8.92 7.35 -1.27
CA LYS A 18 7.99 6.77 -0.30
C LYS A 18 6.86 5.98 -0.96
N LEU A 19 6.33 6.46 -2.09
CA LEU A 19 5.31 5.75 -2.86
C LEU A 19 5.86 4.42 -3.39
N ARG A 20 7.07 4.43 -3.97
CA ARG A 20 7.76 3.23 -4.45
C ARG A 20 7.99 2.21 -3.32
N LEU A 21 8.52 2.64 -2.19
CA LEU A 21 8.74 1.76 -1.03
C LEU A 21 7.45 1.11 -0.52
N ARG A 22 6.34 1.85 -0.50
CA ARG A 22 5.03 1.29 -0.13
C ARG A 22 4.54 0.26 -1.15
N ALA A 23 4.68 0.56 -2.43
CA ALA A 23 4.36 -0.37 -3.49
C ALA A 23 5.27 -1.61 -3.48
N ASP A 24 6.54 -1.47 -3.08
CA ASP A 24 7.50 -2.58 -2.93
C ASP A 24 7.13 -3.48 -1.75
N SER A 25 6.56 -2.91 -0.69
CA SER A 25 6.06 -3.67 0.45
C SER A 25 4.73 -4.39 0.19
N PHE A 26 4.06 -4.11 -0.93
CA PHE A 26 2.78 -4.77 -1.23
C PHE A 26 3.00 -6.24 -1.57
N GLN A 27 2.33 -7.10 -0.82
CA GLN A 27 2.16 -8.52 -1.13
C GLN A 27 0.68 -8.85 -0.99
N TYR A 28 0.14 -9.58 -1.96
CA TYR A 28 -1.24 -10.04 -1.89
C TYR A 28 -1.41 -10.96 -0.67
N ASP A 29 -2.39 -10.67 0.17
CA ASP A 29 -2.76 -11.49 1.33
C ASP A 29 -4.28 -11.69 1.28
N SER A 30 -4.70 -12.95 1.08
CA SER A 30 -6.11 -13.32 1.00
C SER A 30 -6.87 -12.99 2.29
N THR A 31 -6.20 -13.02 3.44
CA THR A 31 -6.80 -12.65 4.73
C THR A 31 -7.12 -11.16 4.75
N MET A 32 -6.21 -10.33 4.25
CA MET A 32 -6.43 -8.87 4.18
C MET A 32 -7.49 -8.50 3.14
N GLU A 33 -7.57 -9.21 2.02
CA GLU A 33 -8.68 -9.03 1.06
C GLU A 33 -10.03 -9.37 1.70
N HIS A 34 -10.10 -10.47 2.44
CA HIS A 34 -11.33 -10.82 3.17
C HIS A 34 -11.71 -9.78 4.23
N LEU A 35 -10.71 -9.20 4.91
CA LEU A 35 -10.95 -8.10 5.85
C LEU A 35 -11.41 -6.82 5.15
N ALA A 36 -10.88 -6.52 3.95
CA ALA A 36 -11.33 -5.40 3.14
C ALA A 36 -12.79 -5.58 2.69
N GLU A 37 -13.15 -6.79 2.27
CA GLU A 37 -14.52 -7.17 1.94
C GLU A 37 -15.44 -7.05 3.16
N MET A 38 -15.02 -7.56 4.33
CA MET A 38 -15.78 -7.45 5.57
C MET A 38 -15.99 -5.99 5.99
N LYS A 39 -14.97 -5.13 5.89
CA LYS A 39 -15.08 -3.70 6.15
C LYS A 39 -16.11 -3.02 5.24
N ARG A 40 -16.22 -3.45 3.99
CA ARG A 40 -17.20 -2.92 3.02
C ARG A 40 -18.62 -3.44 3.27
N ASP A 41 -18.76 -4.73 3.50
CA ASP A 41 -20.06 -5.41 3.50
C ASP A 41 -20.67 -5.51 4.91
N ARG A 42 -19.83 -5.49 5.96
CA ARG A 42 -20.21 -5.66 7.38
C ARG A 42 -19.36 -4.78 8.32
N PRO A 43 -19.46 -3.45 8.21
CA PRO A 43 -18.62 -2.53 8.98
C PRO A 43 -18.75 -2.71 10.50
N GLU A 44 -19.94 -3.06 11.01
CA GLU A 44 -20.16 -3.32 12.44
C GLU A 44 -19.34 -4.52 12.97
N GLN A 45 -19.20 -5.58 12.16
CA GLN A 45 -18.38 -6.75 12.53
C GLN A 45 -16.89 -6.42 12.44
N TYR A 46 -16.49 -5.63 11.44
CA TYR A 46 -15.14 -5.14 11.30
C TYR A 46 -14.72 -4.26 12.49
N ASP A 47 -15.60 -3.38 12.98
CA ASP A 47 -15.32 -2.49 14.10
C ASP A 47 -15.12 -3.23 15.43
N GLN A 48 -15.74 -4.41 15.57
CA GLN A 48 -15.56 -5.30 16.73
C GLN A 48 -14.24 -6.09 16.68
N MET A 49 -13.51 -6.06 15.56
CA MET A 49 -12.25 -6.80 15.44
C MET A 49 -11.12 -6.19 16.28
N ASN A 50 -10.13 -7.03 16.56
CA ASN A 50 -8.90 -6.62 17.23
C ASN A 50 -8.31 -5.37 16.52
N PRO A 51 -7.98 -4.29 17.26
CA PRO A 51 -7.32 -3.11 16.71
C PRO A 51 -6.11 -3.42 15.82
N LEU A 52 -5.33 -4.46 16.15
CA LEU A 52 -4.18 -4.88 15.34
C LEU A 52 -4.60 -5.31 13.93
N SER A 53 -5.69 -6.07 13.78
CA SER A 53 -6.19 -6.49 12.46
C SER A 53 -6.62 -5.30 11.62
N ARG A 54 -7.23 -4.29 12.25
CA ARG A 54 -7.66 -3.05 11.57
C ARG A 54 -6.47 -2.20 11.14
N ILE A 55 -5.44 -2.11 11.97
CA ILE A 55 -4.18 -1.43 11.64
C ILE A 55 -3.46 -2.14 10.49
N SER A 56 -3.35 -3.47 10.55
CA SER A 56 -2.78 -4.30 9.48
C SER A 56 -3.51 -4.08 8.16
N LEU A 57 -4.85 -4.07 8.17
CA LEU A 57 -5.64 -3.79 6.97
C LEU A 57 -5.34 -2.38 6.41
N GLY A 58 -5.23 -1.36 7.26
CA GLY A 58 -4.87 -0.02 6.83
C GLY A 58 -3.50 0.05 6.15
N HIS A 59 -2.49 -0.63 6.68
CA HIS A 59 -1.17 -0.72 6.04
C HIS A 59 -1.24 -1.45 4.69
N TYR A 60 -2.00 -2.55 4.63
CA TYR A 60 -2.23 -3.31 3.41
C TYR A 60 -2.91 -2.48 2.33
N GLU A 61 -4.01 -1.78 2.64
CA GLU A 61 -4.74 -0.91 1.72
C GLU A 61 -3.85 0.22 1.17
N ILE A 62 -2.99 0.81 2.01
CA ILE A 62 -2.02 1.85 1.60
C ILE A 62 -0.98 1.28 0.63
N ALA A 63 -0.43 0.09 0.92
CA ALA A 63 0.54 -0.57 0.05
C ALA A 63 -0.10 -0.95 -1.29
N LYS A 64 -1.33 -1.49 -1.27
CA LYS A 64 -2.11 -1.85 -2.45
C LYS A 64 -2.39 -0.63 -3.33
N ALA A 65 -2.85 0.47 -2.74
CA ALA A 65 -3.09 1.71 -3.47
C ALA A 65 -1.81 2.26 -4.12
N ALA A 66 -0.67 2.19 -3.43
CA ALA A 66 0.62 2.58 -3.97
C ALA A 66 1.04 1.69 -5.15
N ALA A 67 0.84 0.37 -5.04
CA ALA A 67 1.12 -0.57 -6.11
C ALA A 67 0.24 -0.32 -7.35
N VAL A 68 -1.06 -0.09 -7.17
CA VAL A 68 -1.99 0.30 -8.26
C VAL A 68 -1.56 1.61 -8.92
N GLN A 69 -1.20 2.63 -8.12
CA GLN A 69 -0.78 3.93 -8.65
C GLN A 69 0.49 3.83 -9.51
N LEU A 70 1.37 2.88 -9.21
CA LEU A 70 2.58 2.61 -10.00
C LEU A 70 2.38 1.57 -11.10
N GLY A 71 1.14 1.11 -11.33
CA GLY A 71 0.82 0.13 -12.38
C GLY A 71 1.33 -1.29 -12.10
N ARG A 72 1.57 -1.64 -10.84
CA ARG A 72 2.01 -2.99 -10.44
C ARG A 72 0.85 -3.95 -10.33
N ASN A 73 1.14 -5.24 -10.50
CA ASN A 73 0.15 -6.28 -10.27
C ASN A 73 -0.21 -6.36 -8.78
N VAL A 74 -1.50 -6.24 -8.49
CA VAL A 74 -2.06 -6.38 -7.14
C VAL A 74 -2.98 -7.59 -6.99
N SER A 75 -3.07 -8.41 -8.04
CA SER A 75 -3.90 -9.61 -8.05
C SER A 75 -3.22 -10.73 -7.26
N ALA A 76 -4.00 -11.74 -6.90
CA ALA A 76 -3.46 -12.97 -6.34
C ALA A 76 -2.33 -13.51 -7.23
N PRO A 77 -1.24 -14.03 -6.64
CA PRO A 77 -0.26 -14.78 -7.40
C PRO A 77 -1.01 -15.92 -8.08
N THR A 78 -0.98 -15.93 -9.40
CA THR A 78 -1.44 -17.09 -10.16
C THR A 78 -0.24 -18.03 -10.27
N ASP A 79 -0.43 -19.33 -10.08
CA ASP A 79 0.60 -20.39 -10.13
C ASP A 79 1.32 -20.53 -11.50
N ARG A 80 1.46 -19.46 -12.28
CA ARG A 80 2.05 -19.45 -13.63
C ARG A 80 3.49 -18.94 -13.70
N GLU A 81 4.13 -18.68 -12.58
CA GLU A 81 5.56 -18.35 -12.54
C GLU A 81 6.28 -19.24 -11.52
N VAL A 82 6.50 -20.50 -11.91
CA VAL A 82 7.54 -21.40 -11.36
C VAL A 82 8.44 -21.88 -12.48
#